data_AF-A0A535Z3Q1-F1
#
_entry.id   AF-A0A535Z3Q1-F1
#
_cell.length_a   1.000
_cell.length_b   1.000
_cell.length_c   1.000
_cell.angle_alpha   90.00
_cell.angle_beta   90.00
_cell.angle_gamma   90.00
#
_symmetry.space_group_name_H-M   'P 1'
#
loop_
_entity.id
_entity.type
_entity.pdbx_description
1 polymer ?
#
loop_
_entity_poly.entity_id
_entity_poly.type
_entity_poly.pdbx_seq_one_letter_code
_entity_poly.pdbx_strand_id
1 'polypeptide(L)'
;MTASLWTHAPSGRPRHQRLLDVYGPLLTAHQREACRLHLDEDWSYSEIAERFGCTRSAAHDLVRRATAQLTRFEERLGHEAELRRRDAIEAELLARLRFTASR
;
A
#
# COMPACT_ATOMS: atom_id res chain seq x y z
N MET A 1 17.97 13.16 0.93
CA MET A 1 17.63 12.40 -0.30
C MET A 1 18.09 10.96 -0.15
N THR A 2 17.43 10.18 0.71
CA THR A 2 17.71 8.74 0.89
C THR A 2 16.41 7.99 0.69
N ALA A 3 16.30 7.36 -0.47
CA ALA A 3 15.27 6.40 -0.82
C ALA A 3 15.49 5.09 -0.05
N SER A 4 15.18 5.08 1.26
CA SER A 4 15.43 3.92 2.13
C SER A 4 14.29 3.57 3.08
N LEU A 5 13.03 3.73 2.64
CA LEU A 5 11.86 3.17 3.34
C LEU A 5 11.11 2.09 2.54
N TRP A 6 11.66 1.64 1.41
CA TRP A 6 10.89 0.89 0.40
C TRP A 6 11.39 -0.52 0.10
N THR A 7 12.35 -1.07 0.85
CA THR A 7 12.88 -2.38 0.44
C THR A 7 12.02 -3.54 0.93
N HIS A 8 11.37 -3.49 2.10
CA HIS A 8 10.49 -4.58 2.56
C HIS A 8 9.46 -4.04 3.54
N ALA A 9 8.30 -3.57 3.04
CA ALA A 9 7.17 -3.41 3.94
C ALA A 9 6.83 -4.81 4.51
N PRO A 10 6.66 -4.97 5.83
CA PRO A 10 6.49 -6.28 6.44
C PRO A 10 5.31 -7.02 5.81
N SER A 11 5.48 -8.32 5.60
CA SER A 11 4.58 -9.26 4.89
C SER A 11 3.19 -9.45 5.52
N GLY A 12 2.76 -8.55 6.41
CA GLY A 12 1.45 -8.53 7.07
C GLY A 12 0.55 -7.33 6.77
N ARG A 13 0.98 -6.34 5.96
CA ARG A 13 0.14 -5.15 5.66
C ARG A 13 -1.14 -5.53 4.89
N PRO A 14 -2.33 -4.99 5.20
CA PRO A 14 -3.53 -5.13 4.39
C PRO A 14 -3.33 -4.81 2.90
N ARG A 15 -4.09 -5.49 2.03
CA ARG A 15 -3.97 -5.36 0.56
C ARG A 15 -3.96 -3.90 0.09
N HIS A 16 -4.89 -3.07 0.57
CA HIS A 16 -4.98 -1.67 0.12
C HIS A 16 -3.78 -0.81 0.53
N GLN A 17 -3.14 -1.06 1.67
CA GLN A 17 -1.90 -0.37 2.04
C GLN A 17 -0.76 -0.74 1.09
N ARG A 18 -0.59 -2.02 0.77
CA ARG A 18 0.45 -2.47 -0.18
C ARG A 18 0.21 -1.91 -1.57
N LEU A 19 -1.04 -1.83 -2.00
CA LEU A 19 -1.38 -1.18 -3.27
C LEU A 19 -1.12 0.34 -3.22
N LEU A 20 -1.36 0.99 -2.09
CA LEU A 20 -1.02 2.40 -1.90
C LEU A 20 0.49 2.63 -1.91
N ASP A 21 1.27 1.71 -1.36
CA ASP A 21 2.73 1.73 -1.47
C ASP A 21 3.12 1.70 -2.96
N VAL A 22 2.66 0.70 -3.72
CA VAL A 22 3.08 0.52 -5.13
C VAL A 22 2.55 1.62 -6.06
N TYR A 23 1.27 1.96 -5.95
CA TYR A 23 0.57 2.81 -6.94
C TYR A 23 0.16 4.18 -6.40
N GLY A 24 0.44 4.50 -5.13
CA GLY A 24 0.13 5.79 -4.54
C GLY A 24 0.63 7.00 -5.34
N PRO A 25 1.83 6.98 -5.95
CA PRO A 25 2.31 8.06 -6.81
C PRO A 25 1.45 8.32 -8.07
N LEU A 26 0.59 7.38 -8.49
CA LEU A 26 -0.31 7.53 -9.65
C LEU A 26 -1.64 8.20 -9.28
N LEU A 27 -1.97 8.28 -7.99
CA LEU A 27 -3.14 9.00 -7.50
C LEU A 27 -2.89 10.52 -7.50
N THR A 28 -3.96 11.30 -7.49
CA THR A 28 -3.80 12.74 -7.19
C THR A 28 -3.30 12.93 -5.76
N ALA A 29 -2.62 14.05 -5.48
CA ALA A 29 -2.12 14.35 -4.14
C ALA A 29 -3.24 14.28 -3.07
N HIS A 30 -4.45 14.74 -3.42
CA HIS A 30 -5.61 14.72 -2.53
C HIS A 30 -6.12 13.29 -2.25
N GLN A 31 -6.19 12.43 -3.28
CA GLN A 31 -6.57 11.02 -3.12
C GLN A 31 -5.54 10.24 -2.32
N ARG A 32 -4.26 10.44 -2.63
CA ARG A 32 -3.14 9.79 -1.94
C ARG A 32 -3.13 10.14 -0.46
N GLU A 33 -3.29 11.42 -0.11
CA GLU A 33 -3.32 11.85 1.29
C GLU A 33 -4.55 11.28 2.02
N ALA A 34 -5.74 11.30 1.40
CA ALA A 34 -6.93 10.71 1.99
C ALA A 34 -6.75 9.20 2.28
N CYS A 35 -6.17 8.45 1.33
CA CYS A 35 -5.86 7.05 1.51
C CYS A 35 -4.80 6.82 2.60
N ARG A 36 -3.75 7.65 2.65
CA ARG A 36 -2.70 7.55 3.67
C ARG A 36 -3.25 7.75 5.08
N LEU A 37 -4.06 8.80 5.28
CA LEU A 37 -4.71 9.07 6.58
C LEU A 37 -5.63 7.92 6.99
N HIS A 38 -6.44 7.40 6.07
CA HIS A 38 -7.37 6.32 6.39
C HIS A 38 -6.69 4.96 6.60
N LEU A 39 -5.74 4.61 5.73
CA LEU A 39 -5.16 3.28 5.69
C LEU A 39 -3.95 3.15 6.60
N ASP A 40 -3.09 4.17 6.72
CA ASP A 40 -1.84 4.07 7.49
C ASP A 40 -1.94 4.73 8.88
N GLU A 41 -2.84 5.71 9.05
CA GLU A 41 -3.02 6.43 10.32
C GLU A 41 -4.35 6.13 11.02
N ASP A 42 -5.17 5.22 10.50
CA ASP A 42 -6.48 4.82 11.05
C ASP A 42 -7.48 5.98 11.25
N TRP A 43 -7.35 7.07 10.49
CA TRP A 43 -8.31 8.17 10.56
C TRP A 43 -9.70 7.72 10.08
N SER A 44 -10.72 8.14 10.83
CA SER A 44 -12.12 8.01 10.45
C SER A 44 -12.47 8.96 9.30
N TYR A 45 -13.54 8.65 8.56
CA TYR A 45 -14.04 9.55 7.51
C TYR A 45 -14.51 10.91 8.05
N SER A 46 -14.86 11.00 9.33
CA SER A 46 -15.21 12.27 9.96
C SER A 46 -13.98 13.16 10.15
N GLU A 47 -12.88 12.60 10.67
CA GLU A 47 -11.62 13.34 10.86
C GLU A 47 -11.02 13.76 9.50
N ILE A 48 -11.10 12.89 8.49
CA ILE A 48 -10.66 13.23 7.12
C ILE A 48 -11.53 14.36 6.55
N ALA A 49 -12.84 14.30 6.77
CA ALA A 49 -13.76 15.33 6.29
C ALA A 49 -13.51 16.69 6.95
N GLU A 50 -13.26 16.71 8.25
CA GLU A 50 -12.89 17.91 8.99
C GLU A 50 -11.58 18.51 8.44
N ARG A 51 -10.54 17.68 8.28
CA ARG A 51 -9.24 18.11 7.73
C ARG A 51 -9.33 18.69 6.33
N PHE A 52 -10.18 18.13 5.47
CA PHE A 52 -10.34 18.58 4.09
C PHE A 52 -11.48 19.58 3.89
N GLY A 53 -12.17 20.00 4.96
CA GLY A 53 -13.30 20.92 4.85
C GLY A 53 -14.43 20.40 3.96
N CYS A 54 -14.68 19.09 3.98
CA CYS A 54 -15.70 18.44 3.17
C CYS A 54 -16.72 17.66 4.04
N THR A 55 -17.68 16.99 3.40
CA THR A 55 -18.64 16.15 4.15
C THR A 55 -18.05 14.76 4.41
N ARG A 56 -18.51 14.09 5.47
CA ARG A 56 -18.14 12.69 5.75
C ARG A 56 -18.38 11.76 4.55
N SER A 57 -19.47 11.97 3.82
CA SER A 57 -19.79 11.21 2.60
C SER A 57 -18.76 11.47 1.49
N ALA A 58 -18.37 12.74 1.29
CA ALA A 58 -17.34 13.10 0.31
C ALA A 58 -15.98 12.50 0.65
N ALA A 59 -15.58 12.49 1.94
CA ALA A 59 -14.36 11.83 2.40
C ALA A 59 -14.40 10.31 2.18
N HIS A 60 -15.50 9.65 2.54
CA HIS A 60 -15.70 8.22 2.27
C HIS A 60 -15.57 7.91 0.77
N ASP A 61 -16.26 8.69 -0.07
CA ASP A 61 -16.23 8.50 -1.52
C ASP A 61 -14.85 8.77 -2.13
N LEU A 62 -14.10 9.72 -1.58
CA LEU A 62 -12.73 10.02 -2.01
C LEU A 62 -11.83 8.80 -1.80
N VAL A 63 -11.83 8.24 -0.58
CA VAL A 63 -11.03 7.05 -0.24
C VAL A 63 -11.48 5.85 -1.07
N ARG A 64 -12.80 5.61 -1.17
CA ARG A 64 -13.37 4.50 -1.95
C ARG A 64 -12.99 4.55 -3.43
N ARG A 65 -13.05 5.72 -4.05
CA ARG A 65 -12.65 5.87 -5.47
C ARG A 65 -11.16 5.67 -5.65
N ALA A 66 -10.35 6.20 -4.74
CA ALA A 66 -8.90 6.05 -4.78
C ALA A 66 -8.47 4.57 -4.63
N THR A 67 -9.02 3.83 -3.67
CA THR A 67 -8.71 2.39 -3.50
C THR A 67 -9.19 1.53 -4.68
N ALA A 68 -10.31 1.90 -5.31
CA ALA A 68 -10.75 1.27 -6.55
C ALA A 68 -9.77 1.53 -7.72
N GLN A 69 -9.20 2.74 -7.82
CA GLN A 69 -8.17 3.04 -8.82
C GLN A 69 -6.88 2.23 -8.57
N LEU A 70 -6.42 2.14 -7.32
CA LEU A 70 -5.28 1.30 -6.95
C LEU A 70 -5.49 -0.16 -7.36
N THR A 71 -6.69 -0.70 -7.13
CA THR A 71 -7.04 -2.07 -7.57
C THR A 71 -7.02 -2.22 -9.09
N ARG A 72 -7.54 -1.24 -9.84
CA ARG A 72 -7.50 -1.26 -11.31
C ARG A 72 -6.08 -1.16 -11.88
N PHE A 73 -5.19 -0.42 -11.20
CA PHE A 73 -3.78 -0.41 -11.58
C PHE A 73 -3.17 -1.79 -11.40
N GLU A 74 -3.43 -2.47 -10.27
CA GLU A 74 -2.96 -3.82 -10.05
C GLU A 74 -3.50 -4.82 -11.08
N GLU A 75 -4.79 -4.76 -11.42
CA GLU A 75 -5.38 -5.63 -12.45
C GLU A 75 -4.69 -5.49 -13.81
N ARG A 76 -4.16 -4.29 -14.13
CA ARG A 76 -3.52 -3.99 -15.41
C ARG A 76 -2.01 -4.20 -15.40
N LEU A 77 -1.36 -3.99 -14.27
CA LEU A 77 0.10 -3.90 -14.17
C LEU A 77 0.72 -5.05 -13.35
N GLY A 78 0.00 -5.60 -12.38
CA GLY A 78 0.42 -6.77 -11.61
C GLY A 78 1.69 -6.60 -10.76
N HIS A 79 2.11 -5.36 -10.48
CA HIS A 79 3.39 -5.10 -9.81
C HIS A 79 3.40 -5.55 -8.34
N GLU A 80 2.29 -5.42 -7.61
CA GLU A 80 2.24 -5.90 -6.23
C GLU A 80 2.37 -7.42 -6.18
N ALA A 81 1.66 -8.14 -7.07
CA ALA A 81 1.74 -9.59 -7.15
C ALA A 81 3.14 -10.08 -7.51
N GLU A 82 3.81 -9.42 -8.46
CA GLU A 82 5.18 -9.75 -8.86
C GLU A 82 6.19 -9.48 -7.74
N LEU A 83 6.06 -8.37 -7.00
CA LEU A 83 6.89 -8.09 -5.82
C LEU A 83 6.72 -9.19 -4.77
N ARG A 84 5.48 -9.56 -4.41
CA ARG A 84 5.23 -10.64 -3.45
C ARG A 84 5.81 -11.97 -3.89
N ARG A 85 5.75 -12.26 -5.20
CA ARG A 85 6.36 -13.47 -5.75
C ARG A 85 7.88 -13.47 -5.55
N ARG A 86 8.54 -12.35 -5.78
CA ARG A 86 10.00 -12.19 -5.59
C ARG A 86 10.37 -12.36 -4.12
N ASP A 87 9.65 -11.68 -3.22
CA ASP A 87 9.89 -11.77 -1.78
C ASP A 87 9.75 -13.21 -1.27
N ALA A 88 8.77 -13.97 -1.77
CA ALA A 88 8.56 -15.37 -1.41
C ALA A 88 9.73 -16.25 -1.87
N ILE A 89 10.21 -16.05 -3.11
CA ILE A 89 11.36 -16.79 -3.66
C ILE A 89 12.62 -16.47 -2.86
N GLU A 90 12.86 -15.19 -2.56
CA GLU A 90 14.01 -14.76 -1.77
C GLU A 90 13.99 -15.38 -0.37
N ALA A 91 12.84 -15.35 0.31
CA ALA A 91 12.68 -15.98 1.62
C ALA A 91 12.96 -17.49 1.57
N GLU A 92 12.50 -18.18 0.52
CA GLU A 92 12.76 -19.61 0.32
C GLU A 92 14.27 -19.89 0.12
N LEU A 93 14.94 -19.09 -0.72
CA LEU A 93 16.37 -19.24 -0.98
C LEU A 93 17.19 -19.00 0.28
N LEU A 94 16.87 -17.96 1.05
CA LEU A 94 17.52 -17.68 2.33
C LEU A 94 17.32 -18.82 3.34
N ALA A 95 16.11 -19.38 3.42
CA ALA A 95 15.84 -20.52 4.30
C ALA A 95 16.68 -21.75 3.91
N ARG A 96 16.83 -22.03 2.61
CA ARG A 96 17.68 -23.12 2.12
C ARG A 96 19.15 -22.91 2.46
N LEU A 97 19.67 -21.71 2.23
CA LEU A 97 21.06 -21.37 2.54
C LEU A 97 21.36 -21.52 4.04
N ARG A 98 20.44 -21.05 4.90
CA ARG A 98 20.58 -21.20 6.37
C ARG A 98 20.61 -22.67 6.77
N PHE A 99 19.75 -23.50 6.18
CA PHE A 99 19.74 -24.94 6.45
C PHE A 99 21.01 -25.66 6.01
N THR A 100 21.62 -25.25 4.89
CA THR A 100 22.91 -25.82 4.45
C THR A 100 24.09 -25.36 5.29
N ALA A 101 24.07 -24.12 5.80
CA ALA A 101 25.14 -23.58 6.65
C ALA A 101 25.12 -24.10 8.09
N SER A 102 24.00 -24.69 8.53
CA SER A 102 23.85 -25.31 9.86
C SER A 102 24.20 -26.81 9.89
N ARG A 103 24.72 -27.37 8.80
CA ARG A 103 25.29 -28.73 8.70
C ARG A 103 26.80 -28.65 8.63
#